data_AF-L7KR24-F1
#
_entry.id   AF-L7KR24-F1
#
_cell.length_a   1.000
_cell.length_b   1.000
_cell.length_c   1.000
_cell.angle_alpha   90.00
_cell.angle_beta   90.00
_cell.angle_gamma   90.00
#
_symmetry.space_group_name_H-M   'P 1'
#
loop_
_entity.id
_entity.type
_entity.pdbx_description
1 polymer ?
#
loop_
_entity_poly.entity_id
_entity_poly.type
_entity_poly.pdbx_seq_one_letter_code
_entity_poly.pdbx_strand_id
1 'polypeptide(L)'
;MGSWFRRRGASGNSGAPADSTTSIQQMTSAFLDSENTLSKIDSAVATAHEIAPRSRLRGEWNAVRERYAQATEIYLNLSSAPRPAVGEVARCTDALRSLQAEMERFGNANAAELGRATRTVDEVASLERQAQAAATQTRRLLGEAPRDLATLHSVRLAAEKFEAALIAQQSASGLLSRRAAAQGVLTAQQALDDALADAPSLAERAQRVIRTVDTRRSGIVTRAERMPADLSALRREFSLDCSADLQDNQQVLTRFLATSDEHLAKARSHLSDAPDLAITEAEAARDQLVGAEQAVEAVADRLRDLREVRADPKALEQRVRFRLRDAQHFAVDNALVDEWGSVLDAQADRIARSRSALDRVHPDYWAYSTELTAVERRVAEIVERMRGQVAKR
;
A
#
# COMPACT_ATOMS: atom_id res chain seq x y z
N MET A 1 67.91 -94.57 -14.80
CA MET A 1 66.84 -93.71 -15.33
C MET A 1 66.68 -92.48 -14.42
N GLY A 2 66.88 -91.27 -14.97
CA GLY A 2 66.47 -89.91 -14.53
C GLY A 2 66.69 -89.46 -13.06
N SER A 3 67.59 -88.49 -12.78
CA SER A 3 67.42 -87.00 -12.86
C SER A 3 66.87 -86.39 -11.54
N TRP A 4 67.65 -85.80 -10.62
CA TRP A 4 68.27 -84.45 -10.55
C TRP A 4 67.33 -83.20 -10.57
N PHE A 5 67.69 -82.21 -9.70
CA PHE A 5 67.20 -80.82 -9.44
C PHE A 5 65.97 -80.62 -8.52
N ARG A 6 66.03 -79.96 -7.33
CA ARG A 6 66.57 -78.67 -6.81
C ARG A 6 65.65 -77.44 -7.03
N ARG A 7 64.91 -77.08 -5.95
CA ARG A 7 64.47 -75.78 -5.40
C ARG A 7 64.42 -74.52 -6.31
N ARG A 8 63.25 -73.87 -6.37
CA ARG A 8 63.00 -72.39 -6.47
C ARG A 8 61.53 -72.17 -6.06
N GLY A 9 61.20 -71.57 -4.90
CA GLY A 9 61.24 -70.12 -4.70
C GLY A 9 59.86 -69.51 -4.96
N ALA A 10 58.87 -69.79 -4.10
CA ALA A 10 57.56 -69.12 -4.10
C ALA A 10 57.60 -67.97 -3.08
N SER A 11 57.93 -66.78 -3.56
CA SER A 11 57.72 -65.51 -2.85
C SER A 11 57.05 -64.57 -3.84
N GLY A 12 55.79 -64.22 -3.57
CA GLY A 12 54.98 -63.42 -4.48
C GLY A 12 53.64 -63.04 -3.89
N ASN A 13 53.68 -62.29 -2.79
CA ASN A 13 52.72 -61.24 -2.41
C ASN A 13 51.23 -61.63 -2.31
N SER A 14 50.80 -62.01 -1.12
CA SER A 14 49.38 -62.15 -0.74
C SER A 14 49.06 -61.21 0.43
N GLY A 15 49.24 -59.90 0.21
CA GLY A 15 48.80 -58.87 1.13
C GLY A 15 48.20 -57.69 0.35
N ALA A 16 46.89 -57.74 0.06
CA ALA A 16 46.06 -56.58 -0.34
C ALA A 16 44.57 -56.92 -0.64
N PRO A 17 43.75 -57.42 0.31
CA PRO A 17 42.29 -57.21 0.21
C PRO A 17 41.68 -56.36 1.34
N ALA A 18 42.34 -56.23 2.51
CA ALA A 18 41.77 -55.48 3.64
C ALA A 18 41.93 -53.95 3.50
N ASP A 19 43.05 -53.47 2.93
CA ASP A 19 43.34 -52.04 2.80
C ASP A 19 42.49 -51.36 1.72
N SER A 20 42.12 -52.06 0.65
CA SER A 20 41.34 -51.50 -0.46
C SER A 20 39.87 -51.32 -0.08
N THR A 21 39.24 -52.30 0.59
CA THR A 21 37.86 -52.19 1.08
C THR A 21 37.72 -51.09 2.13
N THR A 22 38.68 -50.99 3.05
CA THR A 22 38.71 -49.93 4.07
C THR A 22 38.86 -48.54 3.43
N SER A 23 39.72 -48.41 2.42
CA SER A 23 39.92 -47.14 1.70
C SER A 23 38.65 -46.68 0.97
N ILE A 24 37.92 -47.60 0.33
CA ILE A 24 36.65 -47.29 -0.36
C ILE A 24 35.57 -46.86 0.65
N GLN A 25 35.46 -47.54 1.80
CA GLN A 25 34.51 -47.15 2.85
C GLN A 25 34.79 -45.75 3.40
N GLN A 26 36.07 -45.40 3.61
CA GLN A 26 36.47 -44.06 4.04
C GLN A 26 36.12 -42.98 3.01
N MET A 27 36.30 -43.28 1.72
CA MET A 27 35.92 -42.39 0.63
C MET A 27 34.41 -42.15 0.61
N THR A 28 33.59 -43.21 0.72
CA THR A 28 32.13 -43.09 0.78
C THR A 28 31.67 -42.31 2.00
N SER A 29 32.28 -42.52 3.18
CA SER A 29 31.97 -41.72 4.37
C SER A 29 32.26 -40.24 4.15
N ALA A 30 33.45 -39.91 3.62
CA ALA A 30 33.83 -38.53 3.33
C ALA A 30 32.87 -37.87 2.32
N PHE A 31 32.40 -38.63 1.33
CA PHE A 31 31.37 -38.17 0.40
C PHE A 31 30.04 -37.86 1.10
N LEU A 32 29.52 -38.76 1.94
CA LEU A 32 28.25 -38.52 2.65
C LEU A 32 28.33 -37.35 3.64
N ASP A 33 29.45 -37.20 4.34
CA ASP A 33 29.68 -36.09 5.28
C ASP A 33 29.77 -34.73 4.55
N SER A 34 30.46 -34.70 3.41
CA SER A 34 30.55 -33.51 2.56
C SER A 34 29.20 -33.16 1.91
N GLU A 35 28.43 -34.15 1.47
CA GLU A 35 27.08 -33.95 0.91
C GLU A 35 26.10 -33.39 1.95
N ASN A 36 26.13 -33.90 3.19
CA ASN A 36 25.32 -33.38 4.30
C ASN A 36 25.68 -31.92 4.62
N THR A 37 26.97 -31.60 4.60
CA THR A 37 27.48 -30.23 4.82
C THR A 37 27.05 -29.30 3.70
N LEU A 38 27.18 -29.75 2.44
CA LEU A 38 26.73 -29.03 1.26
C LEU A 38 25.23 -28.70 1.38
N SER A 39 24.38 -29.69 1.61
CA SER A 39 22.92 -29.52 1.65
C SER A 39 22.47 -28.49 2.71
N LYS A 40 23.08 -28.52 3.90
CA LYS A 40 22.80 -27.56 4.98
C LYS A 40 23.15 -26.13 4.58
N ILE A 41 24.33 -25.92 3.99
CA ILE A 41 24.77 -24.59 3.60
C ILE A 41 24.02 -24.11 2.35
N ASP A 42 23.76 -24.99 1.39
CA ASP A 42 23.10 -24.66 0.13
C ASP A 42 21.67 -24.15 0.36
N SER A 43 20.90 -24.81 1.22
CA SER A 43 19.56 -24.36 1.61
C SER A 43 19.58 -23.01 2.33
N ALA A 44 20.55 -22.77 3.23
CA ALA A 44 20.69 -21.50 3.93
C ALA A 44 21.15 -20.36 3.00
N VAL A 45 22.05 -20.63 2.04
CA VAL A 45 22.50 -19.67 1.03
C VAL A 45 21.36 -19.32 0.06
N ALA A 46 20.58 -20.30 -0.39
CA ALA A 46 19.42 -20.06 -1.25
C ALA A 46 18.41 -19.14 -0.56
N THR A 47 18.09 -19.42 0.69
CA THR A 47 17.21 -18.60 1.54
C THR A 47 17.78 -17.19 1.74
N ALA A 48 19.07 -17.07 2.07
CA ALA A 48 19.74 -15.79 2.24
C ALA A 48 19.69 -14.95 0.95
N HIS A 49 19.81 -15.58 -0.22
CA HIS A 49 19.70 -14.91 -1.51
C HIS A 49 18.28 -14.41 -1.79
N GLU A 50 17.24 -15.16 -1.41
CA GLU A 50 15.86 -14.65 -1.52
C GLU A 50 15.64 -13.40 -0.65
N ILE A 51 16.17 -13.40 0.58
CA ILE A 51 16.04 -12.27 1.52
C ILE A 51 16.88 -11.07 1.07
N ALA A 52 18.09 -11.30 0.59
CA ALA A 52 19.05 -10.27 0.19
C ALA A 52 19.67 -10.60 -1.18
N PRO A 53 18.97 -10.35 -2.31
CA PRO A 53 19.44 -10.72 -3.64
C PRO A 53 20.76 -10.09 -4.06
N ARG A 54 21.12 -8.94 -3.45
CA ARG A 54 22.37 -8.21 -3.69
C ARG A 54 23.57 -8.71 -2.88
N SER A 55 23.37 -9.69 -1.99
CA SER A 55 24.46 -10.28 -1.21
C SER A 55 25.45 -11.01 -2.12
N ARG A 56 26.75 -10.89 -1.81
CA ARG A 56 27.82 -11.61 -2.52
C ARG A 56 27.88 -13.10 -2.15
N LEU A 57 27.21 -13.50 -1.06
CA LEU A 57 27.21 -14.84 -0.48
C LEU A 57 26.97 -15.94 -1.52
N ARG A 58 25.98 -15.76 -2.41
CA ARG A 58 25.64 -16.75 -3.44
C ARG A 58 26.76 -16.93 -4.46
N GLY A 59 27.45 -15.84 -4.83
CA GLY A 59 28.56 -15.88 -5.76
C GLY A 59 29.75 -16.65 -5.18
N GLU A 60 30.10 -16.35 -3.92
CA GLU A 60 31.18 -17.03 -3.19
C GLU A 60 30.88 -18.52 -2.98
N TRP A 61 29.64 -18.86 -2.62
CA TRP A 61 29.20 -20.24 -2.45
C TRP A 61 29.25 -21.05 -3.75
N ASN A 62 28.83 -20.46 -4.88
CA ASN A 62 28.86 -21.13 -6.19
C ASN A 62 30.27 -21.60 -6.58
N ALA A 63 31.32 -20.86 -6.22
CA ALA A 63 32.70 -21.26 -6.49
C ALA A 63 33.15 -22.49 -5.67
N VAL A 64 32.58 -22.70 -4.48
CA VAL A 64 32.79 -23.92 -3.67
C VAL A 64 31.99 -25.08 -4.25
N ARG A 65 30.72 -24.84 -4.63
CA ARG A 65 29.84 -25.85 -5.26
C ARG A 65 30.43 -26.42 -6.55
N GLU A 66 31.03 -25.59 -7.39
CA GLU A 66 31.65 -26.03 -8.65
C GLU A 66 32.81 -27.00 -8.41
N ARG A 67 33.67 -26.71 -7.43
CA ARG A 67 34.76 -27.61 -7.05
C ARG A 67 34.26 -28.91 -6.41
N TYR A 68 33.17 -28.83 -5.64
CA TYR A 68 32.50 -30.01 -5.12
C TYR A 68 31.90 -30.88 -6.23
N ALA A 69 31.26 -30.30 -7.23
CA ALA A 69 30.72 -31.04 -8.38
C ALA A 69 31.80 -31.83 -9.12
N GLN A 70 32.99 -31.24 -9.32
CA GLN A 70 34.15 -31.91 -9.90
C GLN A 70 34.64 -33.08 -9.04
N ALA A 71 34.68 -32.92 -7.71
CA ALA A 71 35.06 -33.99 -6.80
C ALA A 71 34.03 -35.13 -6.78
N THR A 72 32.74 -34.82 -6.89
CA THR A 72 31.65 -35.80 -7.00
C THR A 72 31.78 -36.63 -8.28
N GLU A 73 32.14 -36.02 -9.41
CA GLU A 73 32.39 -36.77 -10.66
C GLU A 73 33.54 -37.76 -10.50
N ILE A 74 34.65 -37.34 -9.88
CA ILE A 74 35.79 -38.21 -9.57
C ILE A 74 35.37 -39.35 -8.63
N TYR A 75 34.60 -39.05 -7.59
CA TYR A 75 34.07 -40.04 -6.66
C TYR A 75 33.22 -41.10 -7.36
N LEU A 76 32.25 -40.69 -8.20
CA LEU A 76 31.35 -41.59 -8.92
C LEU A 76 32.10 -42.50 -9.90
N ASN A 77 33.14 -41.97 -10.56
CA ASN A 77 34.00 -42.73 -11.44
C ASN A 77 34.81 -43.79 -10.67
N LEU A 78 35.36 -43.44 -9.51
CA LEU A 78 36.14 -44.35 -8.67
C LEU A 78 35.26 -45.40 -7.98
N SER A 79 34.05 -45.03 -7.54
CA SER A 79 33.12 -45.96 -6.89
C SER A 79 32.56 -47.01 -7.85
N SER A 80 32.53 -46.70 -9.15
CA SER A 80 32.01 -47.59 -10.20
C SER A 80 33.11 -48.45 -10.84
N ALA A 81 34.38 -48.17 -10.55
CA ALA A 81 35.51 -48.91 -11.13
C ALA A 81 35.65 -50.31 -10.49
N PRO A 82 35.89 -51.38 -11.28
CA PRO A 82 36.04 -52.74 -10.75
C PRO A 82 37.24 -52.92 -9.79
N ARG A 83 38.31 -52.16 -10.02
CA ARG A 83 39.54 -52.13 -9.21
C ARG A 83 40.17 -50.73 -9.26
N PRO A 84 39.66 -49.76 -8.49
CA PRO A 84 40.22 -48.40 -8.48
C PRO A 84 41.64 -48.43 -7.88
N ALA A 85 42.53 -47.56 -8.36
CA ALA A 85 43.86 -47.46 -7.81
C ALA A 85 43.80 -46.87 -6.39
N VAL A 86 44.44 -47.52 -5.40
CA VAL A 86 44.39 -47.10 -3.99
C VAL A 86 44.84 -45.64 -3.81
N GLY A 87 45.84 -45.19 -4.58
CA GLY A 87 46.30 -43.78 -4.57
C GLY A 87 45.29 -42.79 -5.16
N GLU A 88 44.40 -43.21 -6.05
CA GLU A 88 43.29 -42.37 -6.56
C GLU A 88 42.17 -42.26 -5.53
N VAL A 89 41.83 -43.38 -4.87
CA VAL A 89 40.86 -43.41 -3.77
C VAL A 89 41.31 -42.52 -2.61
N ALA A 90 42.59 -42.60 -2.22
CA ALA A 90 43.15 -41.75 -1.17
C ALA A 90 43.08 -40.25 -1.55
N ARG A 91 43.51 -39.89 -2.77
CA ARG A 91 43.44 -38.50 -3.27
C ARG A 91 42.01 -37.96 -3.31
N CYS A 92 41.05 -38.76 -3.76
CA CYS A 92 39.64 -38.37 -3.78
C CYS A 92 39.10 -38.18 -2.36
N THR A 93 39.41 -39.09 -1.44
CA THR A 93 39.03 -39.00 -0.02
C THR A 93 39.56 -37.70 0.61
N ASP A 94 40.84 -37.38 0.40
CA ASP A 94 41.45 -36.17 0.92
C ASP A 94 40.87 -34.90 0.30
N ALA A 95 40.55 -34.94 -1.00
CA ALA A 95 39.86 -33.84 -1.69
C ALA A 95 38.47 -33.58 -1.11
N LEU A 96 37.67 -34.63 -0.88
CA LEU A 96 36.34 -34.53 -0.27
C LEU A 96 36.40 -33.97 1.15
N ARG A 97 37.35 -34.43 1.99
CA ARG A 97 37.56 -33.90 3.34
C ARG A 97 38.02 -32.44 3.32
N SER A 98 38.91 -32.07 2.39
CA SER A 98 39.36 -30.69 2.22
C SER A 98 38.19 -29.76 1.83
N LEU A 99 37.34 -30.21 0.92
CA LEU A 99 36.14 -29.49 0.49
C LEU A 99 35.12 -29.38 1.63
N GLN A 100 34.91 -30.42 2.43
CA GLN A 100 34.08 -30.34 3.63
C GLN A 100 34.59 -29.25 4.59
N ALA A 101 35.88 -29.26 4.91
CA ALA A 101 36.47 -28.25 5.78
C ALA A 101 36.37 -26.84 5.20
N GLU A 102 36.42 -26.69 3.88
CA GLU A 102 36.20 -25.41 3.21
C GLU A 102 34.73 -24.94 3.31
N MET A 103 33.78 -25.86 3.10
CA MET A 103 32.35 -25.59 3.29
C MET A 103 32.06 -25.16 4.74
N GLU A 104 32.61 -25.84 5.74
CA GLU A 104 32.48 -25.47 7.15
C GLU A 104 33.08 -24.09 7.45
N ARG A 105 34.26 -23.78 6.90
CA ARG A 105 34.87 -22.43 7.03
C ARG A 105 33.98 -21.35 6.40
N PHE A 106 33.41 -21.62 5.23
CA PHE A 106 32.46 -20.73 4.57
C PHE A 106 31.22 -20.50 5.45
N GLY A 107 30.66 -21.56 6.01
CA GLY A 107 29.52 -21.51 6.93
C GLY A 107 29.82 -20.66 8.16
N ASN A 108 30.99 -20.86 8.78
CA ASN A 108 31.43 -20.10 9.95
C ASN A 108 31.68 -18.62 9.65
N ALA A 109 32.33 -18.31 8.52
CA ALA A 109 32.59 -16.92 8.10
C ALA A 109 31.30 -16.15 7.83
N ASN A 110 30.25 -16.84 7.37
CA ASN A 110 28.95 -16.27 7.02
C ASN A 110 27.83 -16.59 8.04
N ALA A 111 28.20 -17.03 9.25
CA ALA A 111 27.25 -17.57 10.23
C ALA A 111 26.11 -16.60 10.59
N ALA A 112 26.39 -15.29 10.64
CA ALA A 112 25.36 -14.28 10.93
C ALA A 112 24.30 -14.21 9.83
N GLU A 113 24.69 -14.23 8.55
CA GLU A 113 23.78 -14.14 7.42
C GLU A 113 23.01 -15.46 7.22
N LEU A 114 23.70 -16.59 7.26
CA LEU A 114 23.09 -17.92 7.19
C LEU A 114 22.13 -18.15 8.37
N GLY A 115 22.52 -17.76 9.59
CA GLY A 115 21.66 -17.86 10.77
C GLY A 115 20.42 -16.97 10.70
N ARG A 116 20.49 -15.78 10.07
CA ARG A 116 19.29 -14.96 9.78
C ARG A 116 18.35 -15.67 8.80
N ALA A 117 18.92 -16.30 7.77
CA ALA A 117 18.15 -17.05 6.79
C ALA A 117 17.40 -18.22 7.46
N THR A 118 18.08 -19.04 8.26
CA THR A 118 17.45 -20.13 9.03
C THR A 118 16.32 -19.64 9.94
N ARG A 119 16.55 -18.59 10.73
CA ARG A 119 15.50 -18.02 11.59
C ARG A 119 14.29 -17.54 10.78
N THR A 120 14.51 -16.96 9.60
CA THR A 120 13.42 -16.52 8.73
C THR A 120 12.59 -17.71 8.22
N VAL A 121 13.23 -18.85 7.91
CA VAL A 121 12.53 -20.09 7.56
C VAL A 121 11.64 -20.55 8.70
N ASP A 122 12.16 -20.58 9.93
CA ASP A 122 11.41 -20.98 11.12
C ASP A 122 10.23 -20.04 11.41
N GLU A 123 10.44 -18.73 11.26
CA GLU A 123 9.39 -17.71 11.38
C GLU A 123 8.28 -17.92 10.36
N VAL A 124 8.62 -18.12 9.09
CA VAL A 124 7.64 -18.34 8.02
C VAL A 124 6.89 -19.65 8.25
N ALA A 125 7.56 -20.73 8.63
CA ALA A 125 6.91 -22.00 8.95
C ALA A 125 5.96 -21.87 10.16
N SER A 126 6.34 -21.09 11.18
CA SER A 126 5.45 -20.78 12.30
C SER A 126 4.22 -19.99 11.87
N LEU A 127 4.42 -18.97 11.04
CA LEU A 127 3.35 -18.13 10.52
C LEU A 127 2.37 -18.94 9.64
N GLU A 128 2.87 -19.86 8.81
CA GLU A 128 2.02 -20.74 8.01
C GLU A 128 1.17 -21.69 8.87
N ARG A 129 1.75 -22.24 9.95
CA ARG A 129 0.99 -23.05 10.92
C ARG A 129 -0.11 -22.23 11.60
N GLN A 130 0.18 -20.97 11.96
CA GLN A 130 -0.81 -20.06 12.52
C GLN A 130 -1.93 -19.77 11.52
N ALA A 131 -1.59 -19.44 10.27
CA ALA A 131 -2.55 -19.23 9.20
C ALA A 131 -3.43 -20.46 8.96
N GLN A 132 -2.85 -21.67 8.97
CA GLN A 132 -3.59 -22.92 8.82
C GLN A 132 -4.56 -23.17 9.99
N ALA A 133 -4.11 -22.95 11.23
CA ALA A 133 -4.96 -23.09 12.41
C ALA A 133 -6.12 -22.09 12.40
N ALA A 134 -5.83 -20.82 12.08
CA ALA A 134 -6.83 -19.78 11.90
C ALA A 134 -7.84 -20.17 10.81
N ALA A 135 -7.36 -20.68 9.68
CA ALA A 135 -8.24 -21.07 8.59
C ALA A 135 -9.21 -22.19 8.95
N THR A 136 -8.74 -23.20 9.69
CA THR A 136 -9.59 -24.27 10.21
C THR A 136 -10.64 -23.73 11.19
N GLN A 137 -10.25 -22.83 12.08
CA GLN A 137 -11.17 -22.19 13.02
C GLN A 137 -12.24 -21.36 12.30
N THR A 138 -11.85 -20.49 11.36
CA THR A 138 -12.74 -19.61 10.62
C THR A 138 -13.74 -20.39 9.76
N ARG A 139 -13.31 -21.47 9.09
CA ARG A 139 -14.23 -22.34 8.35
C ARG A 139 -15.29 -22.99 9.24
N ARG A 140 -14.92 -23.39 10.46
CA ARG A 140 -15.88 -23.88 11.45
C ARG A 140 -16.86 -22.79 11.87
N LEU A 141 -16.37 -21.60 12.20
CA LEU A 141 -17.21 -20.45 12.58
C LEU A 141 -18.21 -20.09 11.48
N LEU A 142 -17.76 -20.05 10.22
CA LEU A 142 -18.64 -19.84 9.06
C LEU A 142 -19.72 -20.93 8.92
N GLY A 143 -19.37 -22.19 9.20
CA GLY A 143 -20.33 -23.31 9.18
C GLY A 143 -21.35 -23.27 10.32
N GLU A 144 -20.99 -22.66 11.46
CA GLU A 144 -21.84 -22.50 12.63
C GLU A 144 -22.66 -21.19 12.60
N ALA A 145 -22.26 -20.22 11.77
CA ALA A 145 -22.90 -18.91 11.68
C ALA A 145 -24.37 -19.03 11.23
N PRO A 146 -25.29 -18.25 11.82
CA PRO A 146 -26.67 -18.17 11.35
C PRO A 146 -26.72 -17.80 9.86
N ARG A 147 -27.54 -18.53 9.09
CA ARG A 147 -27.62 -18.35 7.61
C ARG A 147 -27.89 -16.91 7.22
N ASP A 148 -28.78 -16.23 7.94
CA ASP A 148 -29.19 -14.86 7.67
C ASP A 148 -28.01 -13.87 7.79
N LEU A 149 -27.07 -14.13 8.70
CA LEU A 149 -25.86 -13.32 8.85
C LEU A 149 -24.80 -13.69 7.79
N ALA A 150 -24.67 -14.97 7.46
CA ALA A 150 -23.74 -15.43 6.44
C ALA A 150 -24.11 -14.95 5.03
N THR A 151 -25.39 -14.63 4.78
CA THR A 151 -25.86 -14.10 3.49
C THR A 151 -25.63 -12.61 3.31
N LEU A 152 -25.28 -11.88 4.37
CA LEU A 152 -24.98 -10.46 4.30
C LEU A 152 -23.84 -10.18 3.34
N HIS A 153 -23.95 -9.10 2.57
CA HIS A 153 -23.01 -8.79 1.49
C HIS A 153 -21.57 -8.60 1.99
N SER A 154 -21.40 -7.91 3.12
CA SER A 154 -20.14 -7.65 3.82
C SER A 154 -19.47 -8.93 4.29
N VAL A 155 -20.23 -9.84 4.91
CA VAL A 155 -19.75 -11.16 5.35
C VAL A 155 -19.35 -12.00 4.15
N ARG A 156 -20.18 -12.03 3.10
CA ARG A 156 -19.88 -12.73 1.85
C ARG A 156 -18.59 -12.22 1.19
N LEU A 157 -18.43 -10.91 1.07
CA LEU A 157 -17.23 -10.31 0.47
C LEU A 157 -15.98 -10.64 1.29
N ALA A 158 -16.08 -10.61 2.63
CA ALA A 158 -14.98 -11.00 3.50
C ALA A 158 -14.64 -12.51 3.36
N ALA A 159 -15.65 -13.37 3.25
CA ALA A 159 -15.47 -14.80 3.01
C ALA A 159 -14.83 -15.09 1.64
N GLU A 160 -15.25 -14.39 0.58
CA GLU A 160 -14.65 -14.49 -0.76
C GLU A 160 -13.17 -14.06 -0.75
N LYS A 161 -12.83 -12.96 -0.06
CA LYS A 161 -11.43 -12.53 0.12
C LYS A 161 -10.61 -13.53 0.92
N PHE A 162 -11.21 -14.13 1.94
CA PHE A 162 -10.58 -15.16 2.75
C PHE A 162 -10.27 -16.43 1.93
N GLU A 163 -11.22 -16.94 1.14
CA GLU A 163 -10.96 -18.08 0.25
C GLU A 163 -9.94 -17.74 -0.84
N ALA A 164 -9.96 -16.51 -1.39
CA ALA A 164 -8.91 -16.06 -2.32
C ALA A 164 -7.52 -16.04 -1.67
N ALA A 165 -7.41 -15.63 -0.40
CA ALA A 165 -6.15 -15.66 0.34
C ALA A 165 -5.65 -17.09 0.57
N LEU A 166 -6.55 -18.06 0.83
CA LEU A 166 -6.19 -19.47 0.95
C LEU A 166 -5.67 -20.07 -0.36
N ILE A 167 -6.29 -19.71 -1.50
CA ILE A 167 -5.80 -20.11 -2.82
C ILE A 167 -4.41 -19.50 -3.09
N ALA A 168 -4.20 -18.23 -2.72
CA ALA A 168 -2.89 -17.60 -2.82
C ALA A 168 -1.84 -18.30 -1.95
N GLN A 169 -2.20 -18.73 -0.73
CA GLN A 169 -1.30 -19.48 0.14
C GLN A 169 -0.92 -20.86 -0.44
N GLN A 170 -1.86 -21.57 -1.07
CA GLN A 170 -1.60 -22.87 -1.69
C GLN A 170 -0.69 -22.77 -2.94
N SER A 171 -0.73 -21.64 -3.63
CA SER A 171 0.05 -21.38 -4.85
C SER A 171 1.38 -20.65 -4.57
N ALA A 172 1.60 -20.16 -3.36
CA ALA A 172 2.79 -19.41 -3.00
C ALA A 172 4.05 -20.29 -3.04
N SER A 173 5.04 -19.85 -3.82
CA SER A 173 6.37 -20.48 -3.91
C SER A 173 7.48 -19.47 -3.57
N GLY A 174 8.54 -19.96 -2.91
CA GLY A 174 9.57 -19.11 -2.33
C GLY A 174 9.19 -18.56 -0.95
N LEU A 175 10.20 -18.24 -0.14
CA LEU A 175 10.06 -17.87 1.27
C LEU A 175 9.24 -16.59 1.47
N LEU A 176 9.55 -15.56 0.69
CA LEU A 176 8.89 -14.24 0.83
C LEU A 176 7.42 -14.29 0.39
N SER A 177 7.12 -15.02 -0.70
CA SER A 177 5.75 -15.22 -1.18
C SER A 177 4.91 -15.98 -0.17
N ARG A 178 5.46 -17.08 0.39
CA ARG A 178 4.83 -17.87 1.46
C ARG A 178 4.55 -17.02 2.70
N ARG A 179 5.51 -16.19 3.12
CA ARG A 179 5.31 -15.22 4.23
C ARG A 179 4.15 -14.28 3.95
N ALA A 180 4.16 -13.63 2.78
CA ALA A 180 3.12 -12.66 2.40
C ALA A 180 1.73 -13.33 2.30
N ALA A 181 1.65 -14.53 1.73
CA ALA A 181 0.40 -15.26 1.61
C ALA A 181 -0.16 -15.69 2.97
N ALA A 182 0.69 -16.18 3.88
CA ALA A 182 0.27 -16.51 5.25
C ALA A 182 -0.21 -15.27 6.03
N GLN A 183 0.45 -14.11 5.87
CA GLN A 183 -0.04 -12.84 6.42
C GLN A 183 -1.37 -12.41 5.80
N GLY A 184 -1.54 -12.61 4.49
CA GLY A 184 -2.78 -12.33 3.77
C GLY A 184 -3.96 -13.15 4.31
N VAL A 185 -3.74 -14.42 4.63
CA VAL A 185 -4.76 -15.29 5.24
C VAL A 185 -5.17 -14.79 6.61
N LEU A 186 -4.21 -14.46 7.49
CA LEU A 186 -4.51 -13.91 8.81
C LEU A 186 -5.25 -12.57 8.74
N THR A 187 -4.87 -11.70 7.80
CA THR A 187 -5.54 -10.41 7.58
C THR A 187 -6.98 -10.61 7.09
N ALA A 188 -7.18 -11.52 6.13
CA ALA A 188 -8.50 -11.82 5.61
C ALA A 188 -9.40 -12.52 6.64
N GLN A 189 -8.82 -13.37 7.49
CA GLN A 189 -9.51 -13.98 8.63
C GLN A 189 -9.98 -12.91 9.62
N GLN A 190 -9.11 -11.98 10.01
CA GLN A 190 -9.51 -10.89 10.91
C GLN A 190 -10.65 -10.06 10.32
N ALA A 191 -10.56 -9.70 9.03
CA ALA A 191 -11.61 -8.94 8.36
C ALA A 191 -12.96 -9.69 8.31
N LEU A 192 -12.93 -11.01 8.20
CA LEU A 192 -14.14 -11.83 8.25
C LEU A 192 -14.71 -11.94 9.67
N ASP A 193 -13.85 -12.11 10.68
CA ASP A 193 -14.28 -12.13 12.07
C ASP A 193 -14.91 -10.79 12.47
N ASP A 194 -14.31 -9.67 12.06
CA ASP A 194 -14.86 -8.33 12.26
C ASP A 194 -16.23 -8.18 11.57
N ALA A 195 -16.37 -8.66 10.33
CA ALA A 195 -17.64 -8.62 9.60
C ALA A 195 -18.75 -9.45 10.29
N LEU A 196 -18.41 -10.63 10.81
CA LEU A 196 -19.34 -11.47 11.56
C LEU A 196 -19.72 -10.85 12.92
N ALA A 197 -18.77 -10.21 13.60
CA ALA A 197 -19.02 -9.51 14.86
C ALA A 197 -19.90 -8.26 14.68
N ASP A 198 -19.71 -7.53 13.58
CA ASP A 198 -20.50 -6.33 13.25
C ASP A 198 -21.91 -6.66 12.75
N ALA A 199 -22.07 -7.82 12.10
CA ALA A 199 -23.28 -8.22 11.39
C ALA A 199 -24.60 -8.04 12.17
N PRO A 200 -24.71 -8.44 13.46
CA PRO A 200 -25.94 -8.28 14.24
C PRO A 200 -26.39 -6.82 14.41
N SER A 201 -25.47 -5.87 14.36
CA SER A 201 -25.76 -4.44 14.57
C SER A 201 -26.16 -3.70 13.28
N LEU A 202 -25.96 -4.32 12.11
CA LEU A 202 -26.09 -3.65 10.82
C LEU A 202 -27.49 -3.12 10.56
N ALA A 203 -28.54 -3.89 10.89
CA ALA A 203 -29.92 -3.47 10.63
C ALA A 203 -30.28 -2.20 11.43
N GLU A 204 -29.92 -2.16 12.71
CA GLU A 204 -30.16 -0.96 13.53
C GLU A 204 -29.31 0.22 13.03
N ARG A 205 -28.06 -0.05 12.65
CA ARG A 205 -27.15 0.96 12.11
C ARG A 205 -27.69 1.54 10.79
N ALA A 206 -28.18 0.71 9.88
CA ALA A 206 -28.83 1.12 8.64
C ALA A 206 -30.04 2.03 8.88
N GLN A 207 -30.92 1.65 9.82
CA GLN A 207 -32.07 2.48 10.20
C GLN A 207 -31.65 3.86 10.74
N ARG A 208 -30.59 3.92 11.56
CA ARG A 208 -30.05 5.18 12.08
C ARG A 208 -29.47 6.05 10.96
N VAL A 209 -28.72 5.47 10.04
CA VAL A 209 -28.15 6.20 8.90
C VAL A 209 -29.25 6.76 8.02
N ILE A 210 -30.22 5.94 7.59
CA ILE A 210 -31.37 6.38 6.77
C ILE A 210 -32.10 7.55 7.43
N ARG A 211 -32.43 7.43 8.73
CA ARG A 211 -33.13 8.49 9.49
C ARG A 211 -32.32 9.80 9.55
N THR A 212 -31.01 9.71 9.69
CA THR A 212 -30.10 10.86 9.70
C THR A 212 -30.11 11.56 8.34
N VAL A 213 -30.05 10.78 7.26
CA VAL A 213 -30.08 11.29 5.89
C VAL A 213 -31.44 11.92 5.58
N ASP A 214 -32.55 11.30 5.97
CA ASP A 214 -33.89 11.87 5.86
C ASP A 214 -34.00 13.22 6.57
N THR A 215 -33.48 13.32 7.80
CA THR A 215 -33.48 14.57 8.57
C THR A 215 -32.70 15.67 7.86
N ARG A 216 -31.51 15.33 7.31
CA ARG A 216 -30.70 16.29 6.55
C ARG A 216 -31.41 16.74 5.27
N ARG A 217 -32.01 15.79 4.54
CA ARG A 217 -32.81 16.07 3.34
C ARG A 217 -33.94 17.05 3.66
N SER A 218 -34.72 16.80 4.71
CA SER A 218 -35.77 17.72 5.15
C SER A 218 -35.25 19.11 5.45
N GLY A 219 -34.11 19.22 6.16
CA GLY A 219 -33.47 20.51 6.43
C GLY A 219 -33.01 21.26 5.17
N ILE A 220 -32.55 20.54 4.14
CA ILE A 220 -32.19 21.14 2.84
C ILE A 220 -33.44 21.64 2.12
N VAL A 221 -34.52 20.84 2.08
CA VAL A 221 -35.78 21.24 1.45
C VAL A 221 -36.35 22.50 2.11
N THR A 222 -36.38 22.57 3.44
CA THR A 222 -36.85 23.76 4.16
C THR A 222 -35.99 25.00 3.83
N ARG A 223 -34.66 24.87 3.74
CA ARG A 223 -33.81 25.99 3.32
C ARG A 223 -34.05 26.40 1.87
N ALA A 224 -34.29 25.44 0.99
CA ALA A 224 -34.53 25.67 -0.42
C ALA A 224 -35.81 26.47 -0.71
N GLU A 225 -36.79 26.49 0.20
CA GLU A 225 -38.01 27.31 0.09
C GLU A 225 -37.70 28.81 -0.09
N ARG A 226 -36.57 29.29 0.44
CA ARG A 226 -36.13 30.70 0.31
C ARG A 226 -35.43 31.01 -1.01
N MET A 227 -34.89 30.01 -1.69
CA MET A 227 -34.06 30.17 -2.89
C MET A 227 -34.76 30.93 -4.03
N PRO A 228 -36.06 30.72 -4.37
CA PRO A 228 -36.74 31.52 -5.38
C PRO A 228 -36.77 33.01 -5.05
N ALA A 229 -36.99 33.35 -3.77
CA ALA A 229 -37.02 34.74 -3.31
C ALA A 229 -35.62 35.37 -3.36
N ASP A 230 -34.59 34.62 -2.98
CA ASP A 230 -33.20 35.09 -3.02
C ASP A 230 -32.70 35.29 -4.47
N LEU A 231 -33.03 34.37 -5.40
CA LEU A 231 -32.77 34.55 -6.84
C LEU A 231 -33.53 35.75 -7.41
N SER A 232 -34.77 35.99 -6.99
CA SER A 232 -35.53 37.18 -7.39
C SER A 232 -34.91 38.46 -6.84
N ALA A 233 -34.41 38.46 -5.60
CA ALA A 233 -33.68 39.58 -5.04
C ALA A 233 -32.38 39.85 -5.80
N LEU A 234 -31.59 38.82 -6.11
CA LEU A 234 -30.38 38.94 -6.94
C LEU A 234 -30.66 39.64 -8.27
N ARG A 235 -31.69 39.18 -9.02
CA ARG A 235 -32.07 39.75 -10.32
C ARG A 235 -32.60 41.18 -10.25
N ARG A 236 -33.18 41.59 -9.12
CA ARG A 236 -33.74 42.95 -8.93
C ARG A 236 -32.71 43.93 -8.39
N GLU A 237 -31.79 43.48 -7.56
CA GLU A 237 -30.85 44.34 -6.83
C GLU A 237 -29.49 44.49 -7.54
N PHE A 238 -29.10 43.55 -8.40
CA PHE A 238 -27.77 43.46 -9.00
C PHE A 238 -27.84 43.23 -10.51
N SER A 239 -26.70 43.39 -11.20
CA SER A 239 -26.57 43.08 -12.62
C SER A 239 -26.77 41.58 -12.89
N LEU A 240 -27.16 41.23 -14.12
CA LEU A 240 -27.33 39.82 -14.51
C LEU A 240 -26.03 39.01 -14.32
N ASP A 241 -24.88 39.62 -14.65
CA ASP A 241 -23.55 39.03 -14.52
C ASP A 241 -23.26 38.52 -13.09
N CYS A 242 -23.80 39.19 -12.07
CA CYS A 242 -23.59 38.81 -10.67
C CYS A 242 -24.24 37.47 -10.26
N SER A 243 -25.14 36.94 -11.08
CA SER A 243 -25.91 35.72 -10.78
C SER A 243 -26.02 34.75 -11.95
N ALA A 244 -25.34 34.99 -13.06
CA ALA A 244 -25.44 34.18 -14.27
C ALA A 244 -25.10 32.70 -14.01
N ASP A 245 -24.13 32.43 -13.14
CA ASP A 245 -23.71 31.10 -12.71
C ASP A 245 -24.72 30.36 -11.83
N LEU A 246 -25.69 31.06 -11.26
CA LEU A 246 -26.64 30.52 -10.27
C LEU A 246 -28.05 30.30 -10.84
N GLN A 247 -28.29 30.63 -12.10
CA GLN A 247 -29.65 30.58 -12.68
C GLN A 247 -30.24 29.16 -12.67
N ASP A 248 -29.39 28.15 -12.83
CA ASP A 248 -29.79 26.75 -12.89
C ASP A 248 -29.76 26.05 -11.52
N ASN A 249 -29.42 26.75 -10.43
CA ASN A 249 -29.28 26.13 -9.11
C ASN A 249 -30.55 25.43 -8.63
N GLN A 250 -31.75 25.89 -9.05
CA GLN A 250 -33.00 25.19 -8.76
C GLN A 250 -33.08 23.81 -9.44
N GLN A 251 -32.62 23.72 -10.69
CA GLN A 251 -32.56 22.46 -11.43
C GLN A 251 -31.47 21.55 -10.87
N VAL A 252 -30.31 22.12 -10.52
CA VAL A 252 -29.20 21.40 -9.87
C VAL A 252 -29.65 20.80 -8.55
N LEU A 253 -30.31 21.58 -7.69
CA LEU A 253 -30.92 21.11 -6.45
C LEU A 253 -31.90 19.96 -6.71
N THR A 254 -32.83 20.15 -7.65
CA THR A 254 -33.85 19.15 -7.97
C THR A 254 -33.24 17.83 -8.40
N ARG A 255 -32.18 17.86 -9.22
CA ARG A 255 -31.44 16.67 -9.65
C ARG A 255 -30.78 15.95 -8.47
N PHE A 256 -30.06 16.68 -7.62
CA PHE A 256 -29.41 16.09 -6.45
C PHE A 256 -30.42 15.48 -5.47
N LEU A 257 -31.56 16.14 -5.23
CA LEU A 257 -32.62 15.61 -4.38
C LEU A 257 -33.26 14.36 -5.01
N ALA A 258 -33.54 14.37 -6.31
CA ALA A 258 -34.09 13.20 -7.01
C ALA A 258 -33.16 11.99 -6.92
N THR A 259 -31.87 12.17 -7.20
CA THR A 259 -30.88 11.08 -7.09
C THR A 259 -30.71 10.63 -5.63
N SER A 260 -30.72 11.55 -4.66
CA SER A 260 -30.74 11.20 -3.23
C SER A 260 -31.97 10.37 -2.86
N ASP A 261 -33.14 10.68 -3.41
CA ASP A 261 -34.40 9.97 -3.13
C ASP A 261 -34.39 8.57 -3.72
N GLU A 262 -33.82 8.40 -4.92
CA GLU A 262 -33.61 7.08 -5.53
C GLU A 262 -32.71 6.19 -4.65
N HIS A 263 -31.60 6.75 -4.15
CA HIS A 263 -30.72 6.03 -3.23
C HIS A 263 -31.38 5.72 -1.89
N LEU A 264 -32.15 6.65 -1.30
CA LEU A 264 -32.91 6.38 -0.08
C LEU A 264 -33.99 5.31 -0.27
N ALA A 265 -34.64 5.27 -1.43
CA ALA A 265 -35.60 4.22 -1.77
C ALA A 265 -34.92 2.84 -1.85
N LYS A 266 -33.75 2.76 -2.50
CA LYS A 266 -32.93 1.53 -2.54
C LYS A 266 -32.48 1.11 -1.16
N ALA A 267 -31.97 2.05 -0.35
CA ALA A 267 -31.56 1.80 1.02
C ALA A 267 -32.68 1.17 1.86
N ARG A 268 -33.91 1.71 1.75
CA ARG A 268 -35.09 1.14 2.43
C ARG A 268 -35.44 -0.25 1.94
N SER A 269 -35.33 -0.52 0.63
CA SER A 269 -35.61 -1.85 0.09
C SER A 269 -34.62 -2.93 0.55
N HIS A 270 -33.41 -2.54 0.94
CA HIS A 270 -32.37 -3.47 1.40
C HIS A 270 -32.38 -3.68 2.93
N LEU A 271 -33.23 -2.97 3.68
CA LEU A 271 -33.11 -2.86 5.13
C LEU A 271 -33.24 -4.21 5.87
N SER A 272 -34.10 -5.10 5.38
CA SER A 272 -34.31 -6.43 5.98
C SER A 272 -33.27 -7.45 5.53
N ASP A 273 -32.92 -7.44 4.24
CA ASP A 273 -32.23 -8.57 3.61
C ASP A 273 -30.73 -8.29 3.38
N ALA A 274 -30.35 -7.02 3.30
CA ALA A 274 -28.97 -6.58 3.06
C ALA A 274 -28.69 -5.22 3.75
N PRO A 275 -28.74 -5.16 5.09
CA PRO A 275 -28.59 -3.91 5.84
C PRO A 275 -27.25 -3.20 5.64
N ASP A 276 -26.20 -3.92 5.28
CA ASP A 276 -24.93 -3.33 4.84
C ASP A 276 -25.05 -2.58 3.50
N LEU A 277 -25.72 -3.16 2.50
CA LEU A 277 -26.03 -2.44 1.27
C LEU A 277 -26.97 -1.26 1.52
N ALA A 278 -27.90 -1.38 2.47
CA ALA A 278 -28.75 -0.26 2.88
C ALA A 278 -27.94 0.92 3.42
N ILE A 279 -26.87 0.65 4.20
CA ILE A 279 -25.94 1.68 4.67
C ILE A 279 -25.23 2.33 3.48
N THR A 280 -24.65 1.55 2.57
CA THR A 280 -23.95 2.06 1.38
C THR A 280 -24.85 2.96 0.53
N GLU A 281 -26.08 2.55 0.28
CA GLU A 281 -27.05 3.35 -0.49
C GLU A 281 -27.45 4.63 0.27
N ALA A 282 -27.62 4.57 1.60
CA ALA A 282 -27.92 5.76 2.40
C ALA A 282 -26.73 6.74 2.44
N GLU A 283 -25.49 6.25 2.44
CA GLU A 283 -24.28 7.07 2.31
C GLU A 283 -24.18 7.72 0.94
N ALA A 284 -24.47 7.00 -0.14
CA ALA A 284 -24.55 7.57 -1.49
C ALA A 284 -25.63 8.68 -1.57
N ALA A 285 -26.79 8.49 -0.94
CA ALA A 285 -27.79 9.54 -0.81
C ALA A 285 -27.24 10.76 -0.06
N ARG A 286 -26.54 10.55 1.06
CA ARG A 286 -25.91 11.63 1.83
C ARG A 286 -24.93 12.45 1.00
N ASP A 287 -24.16 11.81 0.13
CA ASP A 287 -23.21 12.50 -0.75
C ASP A 287 -23.93 13.38 -1.78
N GLN A 288 -25.06 12.93 -2.34
CA GLN A 288 -25.90 13.77 -3.20
C GLN A 288 -26.45 14.98 -2.45
N LEU A 289 -26.83 14.81 -1.17
CA LEU A 289 -27.30 15.91 -0.34
C LEU A 289 -26.23 16.98 -0.08
N VAL A 290 -24.94 16.65 -0.15
CA VAL A 290 -23.87 17.67 -0.09
C VAL A 290 -23.95 18.61 -1.30
N GLY A 291 -24.16 18.07 -2.50
CA GLY A 291 -24.34 18.88 -3.71
C GLY A 291 -25.63 19.71 -3.68
N ALA A 292 -26.72 19.14 -3.15
CA ALA A 292 -27.98 19.85 -2.94
C ALA A 292 -27.82 21.05 -1.99
N GLU A 293 -27.13 20.84 -0.86
CA GLU A 293 -26.86 21.88 0.13
C GLU A 293 -26.01 23.01 -0.44
N GLN A 294 -24.94 22.68 -1.16
CA GLN A 294 -24.09 23.66 -1.85
C GLN A 294 -24.88 24.51 -2.85
N ALA A 295 -25.82 23.92 -3.59
CA ALA A 295 -26.65 24.66 -4.54
C ALA A 295 -27.57 25.68 -3.86
N VAL A 296 -28.12 25.36 -2.68
CA VAL A 296 -28.95 26.28 -1.89
C VAL A 296 -28.10 27.39 -1.26
N GLU A 297 -26.99 27.01 -0.63
CA GLU A 297 -26.11 27.94 0.09
C GLU A 297 -25.46 28.95 -0.87
N ALA A 298 -25.02 28.51 -2.06
CA ALA A 298 -24.41 29.39 -3.05
C ALA A 298 -25.29 30.60 -3.42
N VAL A 299 -26.61 30.43 -3.48
CA VAL A 299 -27.55 31.53 -3.76
C VAL A 299 -27.67 32.49 -2.58
N ALA A 300 -27.90 31.94 -1.38
CA ALA A 300 -28.08 32.74 -0.17
C ALA A 300 -26.80 33.52 0.17
N ASP A 301 -25.64 32.87 0.06
CA ASP A 301 -24.34 33.47 0.30
C ASP A 301 -24.05 34.56 -0.73
N ARG A 302 -24.25 34.28 -2.02
CA ARG A 302 -24.05 35.30 -3.08
C ARG A 302 -24.88 36.55 -2.81
N LEU A 303 -26.15 36.40 -2.44
CA LEU A 303 -27.01 37.55 -2.16
C LEU A 303 -26.53 38.35 -0.94
N ARG A 304 -26.14 37.68 0.14
CA ARG A 304 -25.60 38.32 1.34
C ARG A 304 -24.32 39.08 1.02
N ASP A 305 -23.37 38.42 0.37
CA ASP A 305 -22.04 38.95 0.09
C ASP A 305 -22.14 40.17 -0.85
N LEU A 306 -22.99 40.10 -1.89
CA LEU A 306 -23.20 41.25 -2.78
C LEU A 306 -23.85 42.44 -2.07
N ARG A 307 -24.78 42.21 -1.13
CA ARG A 307 -25.37 43.28 -0.32
C ARG A 307 -24.34 43.93 0.61
N GLU A 308 -23.46 43.15 1.21
CA GLU A 308 -22.35 43.66 2.03
C GLU A 308 -21.40 44.51 1.20
N VAL A 309 -20.96 44.00 0.05
CA VAL A 309 -20.06 44.74 -0.86
C VAL A 309 -20.72 46.00 -1.39
N ARG A 310 -22.01 45.97 -1.74
CA ARG A 310 -22.75 47.16 -2.19
C ARG A 310 -22.89 48.21 -1.09
N ALA A 311 -23.03 47.81 0.17
CA ALA A 311 -23.16 48.73 1.29
C ALA A 311 -21.88 49.56 1.52
N ASP A 312 -20.71 48.94 1.39
CA ASP A 312 -19.43 49.65 1.43
C ASP A 312 -18.37 48.98 0.53
N PRO A 313 -18.34 49.32 -0.78
CA PRO A 313 -17.34 48.77 -1.69
C PRO A 313 -15.92 49.18 -1.30
N LYS A 314 -15.75 50.35 -0.69
CA LYS A 314 -14.44 50.89 -0.32
C LYS A 314 -13.84 50.14 0.86
N ALA A 315 -14.65 49.65 1.82
CA ALA A 315 -14.15 48.84 2.92
C ALA A 315 -13.44 47.57 2.44
N LEU A 316 -13.99 46.89 1.43
CA LEU A 316 -13.34 45.73 0.82
C LEU A 316 -12.01 46.11 0.16
N GLU A 317 -11.98 47.18 -0.64
CA GLU A 317 -10.75 47.68 -1.27
C GLU A 317 -9.67 48.05 -0.25
N GLN A 318 -10.05 48.79 0.79
CA GLN A 318 -9.15 49.27 1.83
C GLN A 318 -8.51 48.12 2.59
N ARG A 319 -9.30 47.08 2.91
CA ARG A 319 -8.81 45.85 3.55
C ARG A 319 -7.74 45.16 2.70
N VAL A 320 -8.00 44.97 1.40
CA VAL A 320 -7.02 44.32 0.50
C VAL A 320 -5.79 45.20 0.28
N ARG A 321 -5.96 46.52 0.14
CA ARG A 321 -4.85 47.48 0.07
C ARG A 321 -4.03 47.52 1.35
N PHE A 322 -4.63 47.35 2.52
CA PHE A 322 -3.92 47.26 3.79
C PHE A 322 -3.01 46.03 3.79
N ARG A 323 -3.55 44.84 3.46
CA ARG A 323 -2.75 43.61 3.36
C ARG A 323 -1.63 43.70 2.32
N LEU A 324 -1.89 44.35 1.18
CA LEU A 324 -0.86 44.59 0.18
C LEU A 324 0.25 45.51 0.69
N ARG A 325 -0.11 46.61 1.37
CA ARG A 325 0.87 47.51 1.98
C ARG A 325 1.71 46.81 3.03
N ASP A 326 1.11 45.96 3.87
CA ASP A 326 1.84 45.16 4.84
C ASP A 326 2.85 44.23 4.16
N ALA A 327 2.47 43.60 3.05
CA ALA A 327 3.37 42.77 2.25
C ALA A 327 4.50 43.59 1.60
N GLN A 328 4.21 44.80 1.11
CA GLN A 328 5.21 45.73 0.57
C GLN A 328 6.19 46.19 1.67
N HIS A 329 5.69 46.55 2.85
CA HIS A 329 6.53 46.88 4.01
C HIS A 329 7.43 45.72 4.40
N PHE A 330 6.89 44.49 4.46
CA PHE A 330 7.69 43.30 4.72
C PHE A 330 8.82 43.11 3.70
N ALA A 331 8.55 43.33 2.41
CA ALA A 331 9.56 43.22 1.36
C ALA A 331 10.66 44.28 1.50
N VAL A 332 10.31 45.51 1.88
CA VAL A 332 11.26 46.60 2.13
C VAL A 332 12.15 46.28 3.34
N ASP A 333 11.54 45.92 4.47
CA ASP A 333 12.25 45.67 5.73
C ASP A 333 13.24 44.51 5.64
N ASN A 334 13.04 43.59 4.69
CA ASN A 334 13.88 42.40 4.50
C ASN A 334 14.75 42.44 3.22
N ALA A 335 14.86 43.61 2.56
CA ALA A 335 15.64 43.77 1.32
C ALA A 335 15.26 42.74 0.23
N LEU A 336 13.96 42.58 -0.02
CA LEU A 336 13.38 41.68 -1.01
C LEU A 336 12.69 42.43 -2.18
N VAL A 337 12.85 43.75 -2.24
CA VAL A 337 12.19 44.63 -3.23
C VAL A 337 12.58 44.27 -4.67
N ASP A 338 13.85 43.95 -4.92
CA ASP A 338 14.32 43.61 -6.27
C ASP A 338 13.64 42.36 -6.83
N GLU A 339 13.27 41.41 -5.96
CA GLU A 339 12.64 40.15 -6.34
C GLU A 339 11.11 40.27 -6.41
N TRP A 340 10.49 41.02 -5.49
CA TRP A 340 9.03 41.01 -5.29
C TRP A 340 8.31 42.33 -5.55
N GLY A 341 9.03 43.44 -5.66
CA GLY A 341 8.46 44.78 -5.82
C GLY A 341 7.52 44.86 -7.02
N SER A 342 8.00 44.45 -8.20
CA SER A 342 7.19 44.44 -9.43
C SER A 342 5.95 43.55 -9.36
N VAL A 343 6.03 42.43 -8.62
CA VAL A 343 4.91 41.49 -8.45
C VAL A 343 3.83 42.08 -7.54
N LEU A 344 4.25 42.77 -6.47
CA LEU A 344 3.36 43.46 -5.53
C LEU A 344 2.73 44.70 -6.18
N ASP A 345 3.49 45.48 -6.96
CA ASP A 345 2.96 46.62 -7.72
C ASP A 345 1.94 46.17 -8.76
N ALA A 346 2.19 45.05 -9.44
CA ALA A 346 1.22 44.46 -10.34
C ALA A 346 -0.10 44.09 -9.63
N GLN A 347 -0.08 43.77 -8.32
CA GLN A 347 -1.31 43.57 -7.54
C GLN A 347 -2.00 44.90 -7.21
N ALA A 348 -1.24 45.96 -6.93
CA ALA A 348 -1.79 47.30 -6.73
C ALA A 348 -2.55 47.79 -7.98
N ASP A 349 -1.95 47.60 -9.15
CA ASP A 349 -2.59 47.92 -10.43
C ASP A 349 -3.84 47.08 -10.67
N ARG A 350 -3.82 45.80 -10.26
CA ARG A 350 -4.96 44.89 -10.35
C ARG A 350 -6.13 45.37 -9.50
N ILE A 351 -5.86 45.80 -8.26
CA ILE A 351 -6.85 46.43 -7.38
C ILE A 351 -7.41 47.70 -8.04
N ALA A 352 -6.56 48.57 -8.58
CA ALA A 352 -7.01 49.80 -9.24
C ALA A 352 -7.91 49.52 -10.45
N ARG A 353 -7.54 48.57 -11.31
CA ARG A 353 -8.35 48.17 -12.48
C ARG A 353 -9.68 47.53 -12.10
N SER A 354 -9.73 46.76 -11.01
CA SER A 354 -10.96 46.07 -10.57
C SER A 354 -12.12 47.04 -10.33
N ARG A 355 -11.83 48.27 -9.92
CA ARG A 355 -12.84 49.32 -9.67
C ARG A 355 -13.65 49.69 -10.92
N SER A 356 -13.11 49.50 -12.12
CA SER A 356 -13.84 49.72 -13.37
C SER A 356 -15.12 48.86 -13.49
N ALA A 357 -15.19 47.72 -12.79
CA ALA A 357 -16.41 46.91 -12.70
C ALA A 357 -17.59 47.67 -12.06
N LEU A 358 -17.30 48.70 -11.26
CA LEU A 358 -18.30 49.53 -10.57
C LEU A 358 -18.74 50.76 -11.38
N ASP A 359 -18.02 51.12 -12.45
CA ASP A 359 -18.29 52.34 -13.23
C ASP A 359 -19.43 52.16 -14.26
N ARG A 360 -19.94 50.93 -14.42
CA ARG A 360 -21.06 50.61 -15.31
C ARG A 360 -22.38 51.13 -14.76
N VAL A 361 -23.36 51.36 -15.65
CA VAL A 361 -24.75 51.72 -15.27
C VAL A 361 -25.33 50.73 -14.26
N HIS A 362 -25.01 49.44 -14.44
CA HIS A 362 -25.24 48.40 -13.45
C HIS A 362 -23.89 47.83 -12.99
N PRO A 363 -23.40 48.25 -11.81
CA PRO A 363 -22.14 47.78 -11.26
C PRO A 363 -22.08 46.26 -11.12
N ASP A 364 -20.96 45.66 -11.53
CA ASP A 364 -20.68 44.24 -11.34
C ASP A 364 -19.89 44.02 -10.04
N TYR A 365 -20.63 44.00 -8.93
CA TYR A 365 -20.07 43.78 -7.59
C TYR A 365 -19.48 42.38 -7.43
N TRP A 366 -19.93 41.41 -8.23
CA TRP A 366 -19.40 40.05 -8.18
C TRP A 366 -18.00 39.96 -8.78
N ALA A 367 -17.80 40.50 -9.99
CA ALA A 367 -16.48 40.56 -10.60
C ALA A 367 -15.50 41.37 -9.74
N TYR A 368 -15.95 42.51 -9.18
CA TYR A 368 -15.16 43.33 -8.27
C TYR A 368 -14.69 42.57 -7.03
N SER A 369 -15.62 41.96 -6.29
CA SER A 369 -15.29 41.24 -5.05
C SER A 369 -14.46 39.98 -5.29
N THR A 370 -14.74 39.25 -6.37
CA THR A 370 -13.97 38.07 -6.78
C THR A 370 -12.52 38.45 -7.10
N GLU A 371 -12.31 39.54 -7.84
CA GLU A 371 -10.97 39.99 -8.20
C GLU A 371 -10.17 40.47 -6.97
N LEU A 372 -10.80 41.21 -6.06
CA LEU A 372 -10.15 41.63 -4.81
C LEU A 372 -9.79 40.44 -3.91
N THR A 373 -10.66 39.43 -3.81
CA THR A 373 -10.38 38.19 -3.08
C THR A 373 -9.23 37.40 -3.73
N ALA A 374 -9.17 37.37 -5.06
CA ALA A 374 -8.07 36.73 -5.79
C ALA A 374 -6.73 37.44 -5.55
N VAL A 375 -6.71 38.78 -5.53
CA VAL A 375 -5.53 39.57 -5.16
C VAL A 375 -5.11 39.28 -3.73
N GLU A 376 -6.05 39.27 -2.79
CA GLU A 376 -5.79 39.02 -1.38
C GLU A 376 -5.12 37.65 -1.15
N ARG A 377 -5.66 36.59 -1.75
CA ARG A 377 -5.05 35.24 -1.72
C ARG A 377 -3.65 35.26 -2.33
N ARG A 378 -3.47 35.95 -3.45
CA ARG A 378 -2.15 36.06 -4.10
C ARG A 378 -1.13 36.78 -3.23
N VAL A 379 -1.52 37.84 -2.54
CA VAL A 379 -0.66 38.55 -1.59
C VAL A 379 -0.24 37.63 -0.45
N ALA A 380 -1.17 36.83 0.11
CA ALA A 380 -0.84 35.85 1.15
C ALA A 380 0.19 34.81 0.66
N GLU A 381 0.02 34.27 -0.56
CA GLU A 381 1.00 33.36 -1.16
C GLU A 381 2.39 34.00 -1.33
N ILE A 382 2.44 35.26 -1.75
CA ILE A 382 3.70 36.00 -1.91
C ILE A 382 4.38 36.19 -0.55
N VAL A 383 3.64 36.60 0.47
CA VAL A 383 4.17 36.77 1.85
C VAL A 383 4.77 35.46 2.38
N GLU A 384 4.09 34.33 2.19
CA GLU A 384 4.62 33.03 2.62
C GLU A 384 5.93 32.66 1.89
N ARG A 385 6.05 32.98 0.60
CA ARG A 385 7.30 32.78 -0.15
C ARG A 385 8.42 33.69 0.34
N MET A 386 8.11 34.97 0.57
CA MET A 386 9.08 35.93 1.12
C MET A 386 9.58 35.47 2.49
N ARG A 387 8.69 35.06 3.39
CA ARG A 387 9.06 34.48 4.70
C ARG A 387 9.95 33.26 4.56
N GLY A 388 9.63 32.37 3.63
CA GLY A 388 10.45 31.19 3.33
C GLY A 388 11.83 31.51 2.76
N GLN A 389 12.01 32.65 2.08
CA GLN A 389 13.32 33.12 1.62
C GLN A 389 14.12 33.75 2.76
N VAL A 390 13.47 34.59 3.59
CA VAL A 390 14.11 35.19 4.78
C VAL A 390 14.61 34.10 5.71
N ALA A 391 13.82 33.06 5.97
CA ALA A 391 14.22 31.95 6.85
C ALA A 391 15.38 31.09 6.31
N LYS A 392 15.71 31.21 5.02
CA LYS A 392 16.84 30.50 4.39
C LYS A 392 18.11 31.36 4.31
N ARG A 393 18.00 32.66 4.54
CA ARG A 393 19.12 33.59 4.69
C ARG A 393 19.55 33.58 6.16
#